data_AF-A0A9Q4PXQ2-F1
#
_entry.id   AF-A0A9Q4PXQ2-F1
#
_cell.length_a   1.000
_cell.length_b   1.000
_cell.length_c   1.000
_cell.angle_alpha   90.00
_cell.angle_beta   90.00
_cell.angle_gamma   90.00
#
_symmetry.space_group_name_H-M   'P 1'
#
loop_
_entity.id
_entity.type
_entity.pdbx_description
1 polymer ?
#
loop_
_entity_poly.entity_id
_entity_poly.type
_entity_poly.pdbx_seq_one_letter_code
_entity_poly.pdbx_strand_id
1 'polypeptide(L)'
;MPFIYYGQGVSGYYGDFLERLMSHLALEGTEIIGESRREESARMSVRRTGEEGELEIRADGENVKIIYTVTQEKQGGKREVKRGLMGAIAGAGLGSILGGVLNRDRKGIDDAASGALGGAAAGGAYEAYHVSEDSHQERTAFAALLAEKVKEVEDELQYTIEGHEKEKEALHEHSRERKTEEQEKEEEMRTSLEDTCGDLLALREEVDILEEEGQNVGKAKSRAERAEKLYHEAEEACDAREYSKSRTKLKATVSMIESAQTMLSEE
;
A
#
# COMPACT_ATOMS: atom_id res chain seq x y z
N MET A 1 6.89 12.51 36.68
CA MET A 1 5.58 12.72 36.02
C MET A 1 5.68 12.16 34.61
N PRO A 2 4.75 11.28 34.16
CA PRO A 2 4.76 10.72 32.81
C PRO A 2 3.95 11.56 31.81
N PHE A 3 4.48 11.75 30.61
CA PHE A 3 3.82 12.33 29.44
C PHE A 3 3.72 11.26 28.36
N ILE A 4 2.58 11.16 27.66
CA ILE A 4 2.33 10.12 26.67
C ILE A 4 1.99 10.77 25.33
N TYR A 5 2.62 10.31 24.26
CA TYR A 5 2.41 10.73 22.88
C TYR A 5 2.21 9.52 21.98
N TYR A 6 1.57 9.74 20.84
CA TYR A 6 1.36 8.72 19.82
C TYR A 6 1.73 9.29 18.45
N GLY A 7 2.57 8.57 17.72
CA GLY A 7 2.71 8.72 16.26
C GLY A 7 1.68 7.83 15.57
N GLN A 8 0.74 8.43 14.83
CA GLN A 8 -0.40 7.71 14.26
C GLN A 8 -0.05 6.99 12.95
N GLY A 9 -0.44 5.72 12.81
CA GLY A 9 -0.35 4.96 11.56
C GLY A 9 1.08 4.61 11.11
N VAL A 10 2.08 4.83 11.95
CA VAL A 10 3.52 4.67 11.61
C VAL A 10 4.18 3.46 12.25
N SER A 11 3.42 2.58 12.93
CA SER A 11 3.96 1.36 13.57
C SER A 11 4.71 0.43 12.60
N GLY A 12 4.20 0.28 11.37
CA GLY A 12 4.86 -0.51 10.32
C GLY A 12 6.24 0.03 9.91
N TYR A 13 6.55 1.27 10.30
CA TYR A 13 7.80 1.98 10.07
C TYR A 13 8.49 2.31 11.41
N TYR A 14 8.26 1.51 12.46
CA TYR A 14 8.77 1.76 13.81
C TYR A 14 10.29 2.06 13.86
N GLY A 15 11.10 1.32 13.12
CA GLY A 15 12.55 1.54 13.06
C GLY A 15 12.89 2.93 12.54
N ASP A 16 12.32 3.32 11.40
CA ASP A 16 12.52 4.63 10.79
C ASP A 16 11.97 5.76 11.67
N PHE A 17 10.80 5.55 12.27
CA PHE A 17 10.20 6.49 13.22
C PHE A 17 11.15 6.74 14.40
N LEU A 18 11.67 5.67 15.01
CA LEU A 18 12.61 5.76 16.12
C LEU A 18 13.87 6.53 15.70
N GLU A 19 14.51 6.15 14.59
CA GLU A 19 15.76 6.77 14.14
C GLU A 19 15.60 8.26 13.82
N ARG A 20 14.50 8.64 13.16
CA ARG A 20 14.21 10.05 12.86
C ARG A 20 13.90 10.83 14.13
N LEU A 21 13.06 10.30 15.02
CA LEU A 21 12.75 10.96 16.29
C LEU A 21 14.02 11.22 17.10
N MET A 22 14.92 10.24 17.16
CA MET A 22 16.21 10.37 17.82
C MET A 22 17.08 11.45 17.18
N SER A 23 17.10 11.49 15.85
CA SER A 23 17.84 12.50 15.10
C SER A 23 17.29 13.90 15.35
N HIS A 24 15.97 14.10 15.32
CA HIS A 24 15.33 15.39 15.60
C HIS A 24 15.61 15.85 17.03
N LEU A 25 15.49 14.96 18.02
CA LEU A 25 15.78 15.29 19.41
C LEU A 25 17.26 15.66 19.61
N ALA A 26 18.18 14.94 18.99
CA ALA A 26 19.62 15.23 19.07
C ALA A 26 19.97 16.57 18.42
N LEU A 27 19.39 16.89 17.26
CA LEU A 27 19.57 18.19 16.58
C LEU A 27 19.09 19.37 17.44
N GLU A 28 18.07 19.16 18.27
CA GLU A 28 17.52 20.15 19.21
C GLU A 28 18.29 20.22 20.56
N GLY A 29 19.46 19.59 20.61
CA GLY A 29 20.37 19.62 21.77
C GLY A 29 19.95 18.69 22.90
N THR A 30 19.20 17.63 22.61
CA THR A 30 18.89 16.57 23.58
C THR A 30 20.04 15.57 23.63
N GLU A 31 20.63 15.37 24.81
CA GLU A 31 21.56 14.27 25.05
C GLU A 31 20.77 12.97 25.27
N ILE A 32 21.08 11.94 24.49
CA ILE A 32 20.54 10.59 24.64
C ILE A 32 21.59 9.71 25.32
N ILE A 33 21.21 9.02 26.39
CA ILE A 33 22.12 8.21 27.22
C ILE A 33 21.50 6.82 27.44
N GLY A 34 22.31 5.77 27.35
CA GLY A 34 21.91 4.43 27.79
C GLY A 34 20.79 3.82 26.95
N GLU A 35 20.89 3.94 25.62
CA GLU A 35 19.91 3.38 24.70
C GLU A 35 19.91 1.84 24.74
N SER A 36 18.73 1.27 25.00
CA SER A 36 18.44 -0.15 24.81
C SER A 36 17.36 -0.32 23.75
N ARG A 37 17.72 -0.85 22.57
CA ARG A 37 16.80 -1.16 21.47
C ARG A 37 16.40 -2.63 21.46
N ARG A 38 15.15 -2.88 21.11
CA ARG A 38 14.55 -4.17 20.71
C ARG A 38 13.75 -3.93 19.43
N GLU A 39 13.28 -5.01 18.80
CA GLU A 39 12.58 -4.94 17.50
C GLU A 39 11.38 -3.98 17.48
N GLU A 40 10.59 -3.94 18.56
CA GLU A 40 9.37 -3.11 18.64
C GLU A 40 9.35 -2.17 19.86
N SER A 41 10.47 -2.05 20.56
CA SER A 41 10.56 -1.19 21.75
C SER A 41 11.96 -0.65 21.97
N ALA A 42 12.05 0.58 22.44
CA ALA A 42 13.29 1.25 22.77
C ALA A 42 13.10 1.99 24.08
N ARG A 43 14.14 1.95 24.92
CA ARG A 43 14.21 2.71 26.16
C ARG A 43 15.53 3.44 26.23
N MET A 44 15.50 4.66 26.74
CA MET A 44 16.67 5.53 26.82
C MET A 44 16.46 6.60 27.89
N SER A 45 17.56 7.13 28.43
CA SER A 45 17.54 8.33 29.23
C SER A 45 17.80 9.54 28.34
N VAL A 46 17.13 10.66 28.62
CA VAL A 46 17.30 11.93 27.91
C VAL A 46 17.63 13.05 28.87
N ARG A 47 18.48 13.97 28.44
CA ARG A 47 18.82 15.19 29.16
C ARG A 47 18.79 16.39 28.22
N ARG A 48 18.13 17.46 28.66
CA ARG A 48 18.12 18.75 27.93
C ARG A 48 17.92 19.91 28.89
N THR A 49 18.76 20.94 28.79
CA THR A 49 18.60 22.23 29.53
C THR A 49 18.30 22.08 31.03
N GLY A 50 18.92 21.09 31.69
CA GLY A 50 18.73 20.84 33.13
C GLY A 50 17.49 20.02 33.50
N GLU A 51 16.73 19.54 32.51
CA GLU A 51 15.72 18.49 32.64
C GLU A 51 16.34 17.13 32.30
N GLU A 52 16.05 16.12 33.11
CA GLU A 52 16.40 14.72 32.86
C GLU A 52 15.15 13.84 32.97
N GLY A 53 15.06 12.83 32.10
CA GLY A 53 14.01 11.84 32.19
C GLY A 53 14.27 10.58 31.37
N GLU A 54 13.32 9.68 31.41
CA GLU A 54 13.34 8.38 30.72
C GLU A 54 12.33 8.40 29.59
N LEU A 55 12.73 7.95 28.39
CA LEU A 55 11.85 7.71 27.26
C LEU A 55 11.67 6.21 27.06
N GLU A 56 10.42 5.81 26.86
CA GLU A 56 10.03 4.50 26.37
C GLU A 56 9.22 4.68 25.09
N ILE A 57 9.67 4.07 24.00
CA ILE A 57 9.07 4.18 22.67
C ILE A 57 8.75 2.77 22.19
N ARG A 58 7.50 2.47 21.84
CA ARG A 58 7.08 1.12 21.44
C ARG A 58 6.02 1.14 20.35
N ALA A 59 5.99 0.11 19.51
CA ALA A 59 4.84 -0.15 18.66
C ALA A 59 3.62 -0.51 19.55
N ASP A 60 2.44 0.03 19.20
CA ASP A 60 1.19 -0.17 19.92
C ASP A 60 0.02 -0.15 18.93
N GLY A 61 -0.35 -1.34 18.44
CA GLY A 61 -1.32 -1.47 17.34
C GLY A 61 -0.77 -0.84 16.05
N GLU A 62 -1.56 0.04 15.43
CA GLU A 62 -1.16 0.78 14.22
C GLU A 62 -0.22 1.96 14.53
N ASN A 63 -0.01 2.29 15.81
CA ASN A 63 0.67 3.50 16.24
C ASN A 63 2.03 3.22 16.90
N VAL A 64 2.82 4.27 17.07
CA VAL A 64 4.00 4.25 17.95
C VAL A 64 3.68 5.06 19.20
N LYS A 65 3.74 4.42 20.36
CA LYS A 65 3.51 5.04 21.67
C LYS A 65 4.83 5.49 22.29
N ILE A 66 4.88 6.73 22.77
CA ILE A 66 6.03 7.34 23.41
C ILE A 66 5.62 7.75 24.83
N ILE A 67 6.38 7.32 25.82
CA ILE A 67 6.18 7.66 27.23
C ILE A 67 7.45 8.35 27.73
N TYR A 68 7.31 9.60 28.18
CA TYR A 68 8.38 10.38 28.79
C TYR A 68 8.16 10.55 30.29
N THR A 69 9.08 10.07 31.12
CA THR A 69 8.99 10.20 32.58
C THR A 69 10.12 11.07 33.12
N VAL A 70 9.76 12.23 33.67
CA VAL A 70 10.73 13.16 34.28
C VAL A 70 11.34 12.56 35.54
N THR A 71 12.68 12.53 35.62
CA THR A 71 13.47 12.05 36.77
C THR A 71 14.12 13.19 37.57
N GLN A 72 14.53 14.29 36.91
CA GLN A 72 15.02 15.51 37.58
C GLN A 72 14.60 16.78 36.83
N GLU A 73 14.23 17.82 37.57
CA GLU A 73 13.91 19.14 37.04
C GLU A 73 14.67 20.21 37.84
N LYS A 74 15.49 21.04 37.18
CA LYS A 74 16.11 22.21 37.81
C LYS A 74 15.25 23.45 37.61
N GLN A 75 14.19 23.62 38.41
CA GLN A 75 13.65 24.95 38.66
C GLN A 75 14.54 25.69 39.67
N GLY A 76 14.75 26.99 39.44
CA GLY A 76 15.73 27.83 40.14
C GLY A 76 15.93 27.54 41.64
N GLY A 77 17.11 27.03 41.98
CA GLY A 77 17.70 27.18 43.32
C GLY A 77 17.42 26.11 44.38
N LYS A 78 16.56 25.10 44.17
CA LYS A 78 16.42 24.00 45.14
C LYS A 78 16.40 22.63 44.48
N ARG A 79 17.37 21.79 44.85
CA ARG A 79 17.45 20.37 44.49
C ARG A 79 16.37 19.61 45.26
N GLU A 80 15.18 19.49 44.69
CA GLU A 80 14.22 18.49 45.14
C GLU A 80 14.34 17.25 44.27
N VAL A 81 15.14 16.30 44.76
CA VAL A 81 15.12 14.93 44.25
C VAL A 81 13.78 14.32 44.66
N LYS A 82 12.77 14.37 43.78
CA LYS A 82 11.56 13.58 43.95
C LYS A 82 11.93 12.11 43.82
N ARG A 83 12.22 11.46 44.96
CA ARG A 83 12.21 9.99 45.07
C ARG A 83 10.78 9.52 44.84
N GLY A 84 10.45 9.13 43.62
CA GLY A 84 9.12 8.63 43.27
C GLY A 84 9.19 7.69 42.08
N LEU A 85 8.91 6.41 42.34
CA LEU A 85 8.78 5.28 41.40
C LEU A 85 10.07 4.72 40.77
N MET A 86 10.93 4.14 41.61
CA MET A 86 11.66 2.94 41.20
C MET A 86 10.70 1.74 41.33
N GLY A 87 10.15 1.28 40.21
CA GLY A 87 9.32 0.07 40.13
C GLY A 87 9.78 -0.77 38.94
N ALA A 88 10.18 -2.00 39.20
CA ALA A 88 10.76 -2.93 38.25
C ALA A 88 9.89 -3.14 37.00
N ILE A 89 10.50 -3.12 35.82
CA ILE A 89 9.95 -3.78 34.63
C ILE A 89 10.92 -4.91 34.27
N ALA A 90 10.69 -6.06 34.91
CA ALA A 90 11.18 -7.33 34.39
C ALA A 90 10.25 -7.73 33.24
N GLY A 91 10.82 -7.98 32.06
CA GLY A 91 10.04 -8.26 30.87
C GLY A 91 9.24 -9.56 30.95
N ALA A 92 7.98 -9.51 30.52
CA ALA A 92 7.19 -10.56 29.90
C ALA A 92 5.83 -9.96 29.50
N GLY A 93 5.20 -10.49 28.46
CA GLY A 93 4.12 -9.85 27.71
C GLY A 93 2.82 -9.51 28.46
N LEU A 94 2.09 -8.58 27.85
CA LEU A 94 0.64 -8.33 27.95
C LEU A 94 0.01 -8.14 29.34
N GLY A 95 -0.39 -6.89 29.60
CA GLY A 95 -1.62 -6.59 30.33
C GLY A 95 -1.47 -6.13 31.79
N SER A 96 -1.93 -4.89 32.05
CA SER A 96 -2.24 -4.27 33.37
C SER A 96 -1.02 -4.08 34.29
N ILE A 97 -0.76 -2.95 34.96
CA ILE A 97 -1.64 -2.14 35.82
C ILE A 97 -0.95 -0.77 36.03
N LEU A 98 -1.70 0.34 35.99
CA LEU A 98 -1.35 1.57 36.71
C LEU A 98 -2.56 1.98 37.56
N GLY A 99 -2.34 2.26 38.85
CA GLY A 99 -3.30 2.91 39.76
C GLY A 99 -3.65 2.09 40.99
N GLY A 100 -3.11 2.46 42.16
CA GLY A 100 -3.19 1.69 43.42
C GLY A 100 -4.41 2.00 44.30
N VAL A 101 -4.44 1.39 45.50
CA VAL A 101 -4.68 2.02 46.82
C VAL A 101 -4.88 0.94 47.90
N LEU A 102 -4.29 1.20 49.07
CA LEU A 102 -4.56 0.54 50.36
C LEU A 102 -6.07 0.59 50.72
N ASN A 103 -6.64 -0.54 51.15
CA ASN A 103 -7.82 -0.72 52.06
C ASN A 103 -8.72 0.51 52.32
N ARG A 104 -10.05 0.47 52.17
CA ARG A 104 -11.00 -0.39 52.90
C ARG A 104 -12.44 -0.13 52.40
N ASP A 105 -13.25 -1.19 52.39
CA ASP A 105 -14.72 -1.20 52.57
C ASP A 105 -15.63 -0.38 51.62
N ARG A 106 -16.18 -1.03 50.59
CA ARG A 106 -17.62 -1.42 50.52
C ARG A 106 -18.01 -1.90 49.11
N LYS A 107 -18.33 -3.19 49.05
CA LYS A 107 -19.58 -3.76 48.50
C LYS A 107 -20.04 -3.24 47.12
N GLY A 108 -19.77 -4.04 46.09
CA GLY A 108 -20.42 -3.92 44.78
C GLY A 108 -19.59 -4.55 43.67
N ILE A 109 -19.59 -5.88 43.60
CA ILE A 109 -19.19 -6.61 42.39
C ILE A 109 -20.42 -6.56 41.48
N ASP A 110 -20.48 -5.55 40.62
CA ASP A 110 -21.34 -5.52 39.43
C ASP A 110 -20.73 -4.49 38.47
N ASP A 111 -20.81 -4.73 37.16
CA ASP A 111 -20.14 -3.99 36.07
C ASP A 111 -18.64 -4.22 35.88
N ALA A 112 -18.26 -5.50 35.80
CA ALA A 112 -17.11 -5.94 35.03
C ALA A 112 -17.52 -6.32 33.59
N ALA A 113 -18.17 -5.40 32.85
CA ALA A 113 -18.48 -5.56 31.41
C ALA A 113 -19.13 -4.30 30.80
N SER A 114 -18.50 -3.12 30.88
CA SER A 114 -19.02 -1.93 30.18
C SER A 114 -17.90 -0.93 29.95
N GLY A 115 -17.48 -0.79 28.69
CA GLY A 115 -16.43 0.16 28.32
C GLY A 115 -15.84 -0.17 26.97
N ALA A 116 -16.63 0.05 25.92
CA ALA A 116 -16.19 0.03 24.54
C ALA A 116 -14.94 0.92 24.34
N LEU A 117 -13.91 0.36 23.71
CA LEU A 117 -12.98 1.13 22.87
C LEU A 117 -12.95 0.45 21.50
N GLY A 118 -14.14 0.44 20.88
CA GLY A 118 -14.28 0.32 19.45
C GLY A 118 -14.48 1.73 18.89
N GLY A 119 -13.81 2.03 17.78
CA GLY A 119 -14.08 3.25 17.03
C GLY A 119 -12.86 3.78 16.32
N ALA A 120 -12.79 3.53 15.02
CA ALA A 120 -11.96 4.26 14.09
C ALA A 120 -12.14 5.78 14.26
N ALA A 121 -11.05 6.53 14.15
CA ALA A 121 -11.09 7.96 13.89
C ALA A 121 -10.21 8.25 12.68
N ALA A 122 -10.85 8.20 11.51
CA ALA A 122 -10.36 8.85 10.32
C ALA A 122 -10.26 10.37 10.59
N GLY A 123 -9.09 10.95 10.33
CA GLY A 123 -8.93 12.40 10.19
C GLY A 123 -8.69 13.16 11.49
N GLY A 124 -7.44 13.59 11.67
CA GLY A 124 -6.98 14.74 12.47
C GLY A 124 -7.90 15.24 13.59
N ALA A 125 -7.78 14.67 14.78
CA ALA A 125 -8.21 15.32 16.01
C ALA A 125 -7.28 14.94 17.16
N TYR A 126 -6.71 15.99 17.75
CA TYR A 126 -5.85 15.97 18.93
C TYR A 126 -6.68 15.51 20.14
N GLU A 127 -6.66 14.21 20.46
CA GLU A 127 -7.20 13.70 21.73
C GLU A 127 -6.05 13.29 22.65
N ALA A 128 -5.54 14.29 23.36
CA ALA A 128 -4.85 14.09 24.62
C ALA A 128 -5.84 13.49 25.62
N TYR A 129 -5.89 12.16 25.70
CA TYR A 129 -6.74 11.47 26.67
C TYR A 129 -6.37 11.90 28.10
N HIS A 130 -7.40 12.35 28.80
CA HIS A 130 -7.42 12.88 30.15
C HIS A 130 -6.51 12.15 31.16
N VAL A 131 -5.55 12.87 31.73
CA VAL A 131 -5.16 12.68 33.13
C VAL A 131 -6.04 13.63 33.93
N SER A 132 -6.70 13.08 34.97
CA SER A 132 -7.66 13.73 35.86
C SER A 132 -7.30 15.17 36.23
N GLU A 133 -8.35 15.99 36.31
CA GLU A 133 -8.40 17.37 36.78
C GLU A 133 -7.52 17.57 38.04
N ASP A 134 -6.30 18.09 37.86
CA ASP A 134 -5.58 18.89 38.88
C ASP A 134 -4.22 19.49 38.41
N SER A 135 -3.77 19.30 37.17
CA SER A 135 -2.46 19.82 36.74
C SER A 135 -2.52 20.58 35.42
N HIS A 136 -3.18 21.75 35.43
CA HIS A 136 -3.08 22.75 34.35
C HIS A 136 -1.86 23.69 34.47
N GLN A 137 -0.87 23.36 35.31
CA GLN A 137 0.37 24.10 35.43
C GLN A 137 1.55 23.11 35.42
N GLU A 138 2.57 23.40 34.59
CA GLU A 138 3.85 22.66 34.44
C GLU A 138 3.90 21.55 33.36
N ARG A 139 3.69 21.92 32.09
CA ARG A 139 4.37 21.20 30.99
C ARG A 139 5.85 21.55 31.03
N THR A 140 6.73 20.54 31.08
CA THR A 140 8.19 20.75 31.01
C THR A 140 8.60 21.18 29.59
N ALA A 141 9.74 21.85 29.45
CA ALA A 141 10.20 22.32 28.14
C ALA A 141 10.52 21.16 27.21
N PHE A 142 11.05 20.05 27.74
CA PHE A 142 11.30 18.84 26.96
C PHE A 142 10.02 18.13 26.53
N ALA A 143 8.99 18.06 27.39
CA ALA A 143 7.71 17.46 27.01
C ALA A 143 7.03 18.20 25.84
N ALA A 144 7.15 19.53 25.79
CA ALA A 144 6.65 20.31 24.65
C ALA A 144 7.43 20.01 23.36
N LEU A 145 8.77 20.01 23.44
CA LEU A 145 9.64 19.67 22.32
C LEU A 145 9.38 18.25 21.80
N LEU A 146 9.26 17.28 22.69
CA LEU A 146 9.02 15.89 22.32
C LEU A 146 7.70 15.74 21.57
N ALA A 147 6.65 16.44 21.99
CA ALA A 147 5.36 16.44 21.29
C ALA A 147 5.50 16.96 19.85
N GLU A 148 6.23 18.06 19.68
CA GLU A 148 6.50 18.67 18.38
C GLU A 148 7.29 17.71 17.47
N LYS A 149 8.37 17.10 17.99
CA LYS A 149 9.21 16.21 17.19
C LYS A 149 8.56 14.88 16.85
N VAL A 150 7.72 14.33 17.74
CA VAL A 150 6.89 13.16 17.42
C VAL A 150 5.97 13.46 16.25
N LYS A 151 5.36 14.66 16.22
CA LYS A 151 4.48 15.08 15.14
C LYS A 151 5.22 15.31 13.83
N GLU A 152 6.37 15.99 13.86
CA GLU A 152 7.19 16.19 12.65
C GLU A 152 7.53 14.85 11.98
N VAL A 153 7.97 13.86 12.77
CA VAL A 153 8.34 12.54 12.24
C VAL A 153 7.13 11.75 11.75
N GLU A 154 5.97 11.88 12.43
CA GLU A 154 4.71 11.32 11.93
C GLU A 154 4.35 11.89 10.55
N ASP A 155 4.35 13.22 10.41
CA ASP A 155 4.00 13.92 9.16
C ASP A 155 4.95 13.51 8.01
N GLU A 156 6.26 13.40 8.28
CA GLU A 156 7.24 12.95 7.29
C GLU A 156 7.04 11.51 6.82
N LEU A 157 6.73 10.60 7.74
CA LEU A 157 6.50 9.21 7.41
C LEU A 157 5.17 9.03 6.70
N GLN A 158 4.11 9.70 7.13
CA GLN A 158 2.82 9.70 6.44
C GLN A 158 2.97 10.21 5.00
N TYR A 159 3.74 11.28 4.76
CA TYR A 159 4.03 11.76 3.40
C TYR A 159 4.70 10.68 2.54
N THR A 160 5.63 9.92 3.11
CA THR A 160 6.34 8.83 2.42
C THR A 160 5.40 7.65 2.11
N ILE A 161 4.54 7.28 3.07
CA ILE A 161 3.54 6.21 2.93
C ILE A 161 2.55 6.55 1.82
N GLU A 162 1.96 7.74 1.85
CA GLU A 162 1.03 8.20 0.82
C GLU A 162 1.67 8.27 -0.57
N GLY A 163 2.96 8.65 -0.65
CA GLY A 163 3.71 8.67 -1.90
C GLY A 163 3.80 7.28 -2.53
N HIS A 164 4.14 6.26 -1.74
CA HIS A 164 4.22 4.88 -2.21
C HIS A 164 2.85 4.28 -2.57
N GLU A 165 1.77 4.66 -1.88
CA GLU A 165 0.41 4.22 -2.22
C GLU A 165 -0.02 4.77 -3.59
N LYS A 166 0.20 6.06 -3.85
CA LYS A 166 -0.10 6.68 -5.16
C LYS A 166 0.68 6.04 -6.30
N GLU A 167 1.95 5.71 -6.10
CA GLU A 167 2.76 5.00 -7.10
C GLU A 167 2.22 3.60 -7.40
N LYS A 168 1.82 2.85 -6.36
CA LYS A 168 1.23 1.51 -6.52
C LYS A 168 -0.11 1.58 -7.24
N GLU A 169 -0.96 2.54 -6.91
CA GLU A 169 -2.25 2.74 -7.58
C GLU A 169 -2.07 3.07 -9.06
N ALA A 170 -1.15 3.98 -9.40
CA ALA A 170 -0.84 4.31 -10.80
C ALA A 170 -0.32 3.09 -11.59
N LEU A 171 0.52 2.25 -10.98
CA LEU A 171 0.98 0.99 -11.58
C LEU A 171 -0.17 0.00 -11.80
N HIS A 172 -1.10 -0.10 -10.84
CA HIS A 172 -2.27 -0.95 -10.96
C HIS A 172 -3.24 -0.46 -12.04
N GLU A 173 -3.46 0.85 -12.15
CA GLU A 173 -4.30 1.45 -13.18
C GLU A 173 -3.72 1.19 -14.57
N HIS A 174 -2.43 1.50 -14.79
CA HIS A 174 -1.76 1.18 -16.06
C HIS A 174 -1.77 -0.31 -16.39
N SER A 175 -1.66 -1.19 -15.39
CA SER A 175 -1.77 -2.64 -15.63
C SER A 175 -3.18 -3.05 -16.07
N ARG A 176 -4.23 -2.39 -15.54
CA ARG A 176 -5.61 -2.64 -15.96
C ARG A 176 -5.85 -2.13 -17.37
N GLU A 177 -5.45 -0.89 -17.67
CA GLU A 177 -5.56 -0.30 -19.00
C GLU A 177 -4.88 -1.18 -20.06
N ARG A 178 -3.65 -1.61 -19.81
CA ARG A 178 -2.93 -2.49 -20.74
C ARG A 178 -3.62 -3.83 -20.97
N LYS A 179 -4.24 -4.41 -19.93
CA LYS A 179 -5.02 -5.65 -20.08
C LYS A 179 -6.26 -5.42 -20.91
N THR A 180 -6.96 -4.30 -20.70
CA THR A 180 -8.15 -3.94 -21.50
C THR A 180 -7.77 -3.73 -22.96
N GLU A 181 -6.71 -2.96 -23.25
CA GLU A 181 -6.26 -2.75 -24.63
C GLU A 181 -5.80 -4.04 -25.32
N GLU A 182 -5.16 -4.96 -24.59
CA GLU A 182 -4.78 -6.27 -25.14
C GLU A 182 -6.00 -7.15 -25.43
N GLN A 183 -7.02 -7.12 -24.56
CA GLN A 183 -8.28 -7.82 -24.79
C GLN A 183 -9.04 -7.26 -26.01
N GLU A 184 -9.14 -5.93 -26.13
CA GLU A 184 -9.78 -5.29 -27.28
C GLU A 184 -9.08 -5.68 -28.59
N LYS A 185 -7.74 -5.69 -28.61
CA LYS A 185 -6.97 -6.13 -29.79
C LYS A 185 -7.19 -7.61 -30.12
N GLU A 186 -7.35 -8.46 -29.11
CA GLU A 186 -7.67 -9.88 -29.33
C GLU A 186 -9.07 -10.03 -29.93
N GLU A 187 -10.08 -9.38 -29.36
CA GLU A 187 -11.46 -9.45 -29.83
C GLU A 187 -11.63 -8.91 -31.26
N GLU A 188 -11.00 -7.77 -31.58
CA GLU A 188 -10.98 -7.22 -32.95
C GLU A 188 -10.36 -8.21 -33.95
N MET A 189 -9.24 -8.83 -33.56
CA MET A 189 -8.53 -9.77 -34.42
C MET A 189 -9.32 -11.07 -34.61
N ARG A 190 -9.96 -11.59 -33.56
CA ARG A 190 -10.82 -12.77 -33.64
C ARG A 190 -12.03 -12.53 -34.53
N THR A 191 -12.70 -11.39 -34.37
CA THR A 191 -13.84 -11.01 -35.22
C THR A 191 -13.41 -10.99 -36.69
N SER A 192 -12.26 -10.36 -36.99
CA SER A 192 -11.75 -10.31 -38.36
C SER A 192 -11.40 -11.69 -38.92
N LEU A 193 -10.86 -12.59 -38.09
CA LEU A 193 -10.56 -13.98 -38.46
C LEU A 193 -11.85 -14.78 -38.73
N GLU A 194 -12.90 -14.58 -37.93
CA GLU A 194 -14.19 -15.24 -38.15
C GLU A 194 -14.83 -14.78 -39.46
N ASP A 195 -14.86 -13.48 -39.73
CA ASP A 195 -15.40 -12.92 -40.97
C ASP A 195 -14.65 -13.48 -42.19
N THR A 196 -13.32 -13.44 -42.16
CA THR A 196 -12.49 -13.93 -43.28
C THR A 196 -12.59 -15.44 -43.47
N CYS A 197 -12.84 -16.21 -42.39
CA CYS A 197 -13.10 -17.65 -42.48
C CYS A 197 -14.38 -17.92 -43.27
N GLY A 198 -15.45 -17.16 -42.98
CA GLY A 198 -16.70 -17.21 -43.71
C GLY A 198 -16.52 -16.95 -45.20
N ASP A 199 -15.78 -15.89 -45.55
CA ASP A 199 -15.48 -15.55 -46.94
C ASP A 199 -14.66 -16.64 -47.66
N LEU A 200 -13.67 -17.20 -46.98
CA LEU A 200 -12.83 -18.27 -47.53
C LEU A 200 -13.65 -19.55 -47.78
N LEU A 201 -14.53 -19.92 -46.85
CA LEU A 201 -15.42 -21.07 -47.00
C LEU A 201 -16.37 -20.87 -48.18
N ALA A 202 -16.99 -19.68 -48.30
CA ALA A 202 -17.87 -19.37 -49.41
C ALA A 202 -17.15 -19.45 -50.77
N LEU A 203 -15.93 -18.91 -50.86
CA LEU A 203 -15.11 -19.00 -52.08
C LEU A 203 -14.77 -20.46 -52.44
N ARG A 204 -14.46 -21.31 -51.46
CA ARG A 204 -14.16 -22.73 -51.71
C ARG A 204 -15.36 -23.47 -52.28
N GLU A 205 -16.52 -23.30 -51.66
CA GLU A 205 -17.77 -23.89 -52.15
C GLU A 205 -18.09 -23.42 -53.58
N GLU A 206 -17.88 -22.13 -53.89
CA GLU A 206 -18.07 -21.61 -55.25
C GLU A 206 -17.09 -22.23 -56.26
N VAL A 207 -15.80 -22.35 -55.91
CA VAL A 207 -14.80 -23.02 -56.75
C VAL A 207 -15.18 -24.48 -57.00
N ASP A 208 -15.61 -25.20 -55.96
CA ASP A 208 -15.96 -26.62 -56.05
C ASP A 208 -17.20 -26.82 -56.95
N ILE A 209 -18.23 -25.99 -56.79
CA ILE A 209 -19.43 -26.01 -57.66
C ILE A 209 -19.06 -25.78 -59.13
N LEU A 210 -18.26 -24.75 -59.42
CA LEU A 210 -17.89 -24.41 -60.80
C LEU A 210 -16.96 -25.47 -61.42
N GLU A 211 -16.12 -26.13 -60.61
CA GLU A 211 -15.32 -27.27 -61.05
C GLU A 211 -16.21 -28.48 -61.42
N GLU A 212 -17.23 -28.77 -60.61
CA GLU A 212 -18.22 -29.83 -60.89
C GLU A 212 -19.05 -29.54 -62.16
N GLU A 213 -19.33 -28.27 -62.43
CA GLU A 213 -19.98 -27.82 -63.67
C GLU A 213 -19.06 -27.87 -64.90
N GLY A 214 -17.78 -28.19 -64.71
CA GLY A 214 -16.78 -28.32 -65.78
C GLY A 214 -16.20 -26.99 -66.25
N GLN A 215 -16.33 -25.92 -65.47
CA GLN A 215 -15.71 -24.62 -65.75
C GLN A 215 -14.21 -24.61 -65.41
N ASN A 216 -13.48 -23.60 -65.92
CA ASN A 216 -12.04 -23.51 -65.76
C ASN A 216 -11.64 -22.75 -64.48
N VAL A 217 -11.70 -23.41 -63.33
CA VAL A 217 -11.42 -22.78 -62.03
C VAL A 217 -9.94 -22.75 -61.62
N GLY A 218 -9.01 -23.27 -62.44
CA GLY A 218 -7.65 -23.60 -61.99
C GLY A 218 -6.87 -22.43 -61.36
N LYS A 219 -7.04 -21.20 -61.87
CA LYS A 219 -6.40 -20.01 -61.30
C LYS A 219 -7.06 -19.54 -59.99
N ALA A 220 -8.39 -19.56 -59.94
CA ALA A 220 -9.15 -19.19 -58.75
C ALA A 220 -8.88 -20.18 -57.60
N LYS A 221 -8.86 -21.49 -57.89
CA LYS A 221 -8.52 -22.56 -56.95
C LYS A 221 -7.14 -22.38 -56.34
N SER A 222 -6.12 -22.09 -57.15
CA SER A 222 -4.76 -21.82 -56.63
C SER A 222 -4.69 -20.60 -55.70
N ARG A 223 -5.51 -19.57 -55.96
CA ARG A 223 -5.62 -18.40 -55.07
C ARG A 223 -6.36 -18.72 -53.78
N ALA A 224 -7.42 -19.52 -53.84
CA ALA A 224 -8.14 -19.99 -52.65
C ALA A 224 -7.22 -20.82 -51.74
N GLU A 225 -6.46 -21.76 -52.29
CA GLU A 225 -5.44 -22.54 -51.53
C GLU A 225 -4.38 -21.64 -50.90
N ARG A 226 -3.96 -20.59 -51.63
CA ARG A 226 -2.98 -19.63 -51.09
C ARG A 226 -3.57 -18.77 -49.97
N ALA A 227 -4.84 -18.37 -50.10
CA ALA A 227 -5.58 -17.63 -49.08
C ALA A 227 -5.73 -18.48 -47.80
N GLU A 228 -6.08 -19.76 -47.92
CA GLU A 228 -6.20 -20.69 -46.78
C GLU A 228 -4.88 -20.80 -46.00
N LYS A 229 -3.76 -20.95 -46.70
CA LYS A 229 -2.45 -20.97 -46.04
C LYS A 229 -2.15 -19.66 -45.30
N LEU A 230 -2.46 -18.51 -45.90
CA LEU A 230 -2.26 -17.21 -45.26
C LEU A 230 -3.20 -16.98 -44.08
N TYR A 231 -4.41 -17.54 -44.16
CA TYR A 231 -5.39 -17.53 -43.07
C TYR A 231 -4.87 -18.28 -41.85
N HIS A 232 -4.40 -19.52 -42.02
CA HIS A 232 -3.81 -20.27 -40.89
C HIS A 232 -2.56 -19.60 -40.33
N GLU A 233 -1.69 -19.02 -41.18
CA GLU A 233 -0.56 -18.22 -40.70
C GLU A 233 -1.01 -16.96 -39.92
N ALA A 234 -2.20 -16.43 -40.19
CA ALA A 234 -2.80 -15.31 -39.45
C ALA A 234 -3.38 -15.76 -38.12
N GLU A 235 -4.07 -16.91 -38.09
CA GLU A 235 -4.63 -17.54 -36.90
C GLU A 235 -3.54 -17.91 -35.90
N GLU A 236 -2.48 -18.62 -36.35
CA GLU A 236 -1.31 -18.95 -35.52
C GLU A 236 -0.64 -17.70 -34.92
N ALA A 237 -0.55 -16.61 -35.69
CA ALA A 237 -0.03 -15.35 -35.20
C ALA A 237 -0.95 -14.67 -34.18
N CYS A 238 -2.28 -14.83 -34.30
CA CYS A 238 -3.24 -14.33 -33.33
C CYS A 238 -3.14 -15.09 -32.01
N ASP A 239 -3.06 -16.42 -32.07
CA ASP A 239 -2.87 -17.29 -30.90
C ASP A 239 -1.54 -17.00 -30.17
N ALA A 240 -0.50 -16.67 -30.92
CA ALA A 240 0.79 -16.22 -30.39
C ALA A 240 0.77 -14.76 -29.87
N ARG A 241 -0.38 -14.06 -29.93
CA ARG A 241 -0.56 -12.63 -29.59
C ARG A 241 0.30 -11.68 -30.42
N GLU A 242 0.72 -12.11 -31.60
CA GLU A 242 1.43 -11.29 -32.60
C GLU A 242 0.41 -10.56 -33.50
N TYR A 243 -0.48 -9.75 -32.91
CA TYR A 243 -1.63 -9.14 -33.62
C TYR A 243 -1.26 -8.33 -34.87
N SER A 244 -0.09 -7.68 -34.88
CA SER A 244 0.40 -6.93 -36.05
C SER A 244 0.70 -7.84 -37.25
N LYS A 245 1.29 -9.01 -36.98
CA LYS A 245 1.59 -10.03 -37.98
C LYS A 245 0.31 -10.73 -38.43
N SER A 246 -0.56 -11.09 -37.49
CA SER A 246 -1.88 -11.65 -37.78
C SER A 246 -2.67 -10.75 -38.74
N ARG A 247 -2.80 -9.45 -38.41
CA ARG A 247 -3.47 -8.46 -39.27
C ARG A 247 -2.87 -8.34 -40.66
N THR A 248 -1.53 -8.44 -40.77
CA THR A 248 -0.84 -8.33 -42.06
C THR A 248 -1.12 -9.55 -42.93
N LYS A 249 -1.12 -10.75 -42.33
CA LYS A 249 -1.45 -12.00 -43.00
C LYS A 249 -2.91 -12.04 -43.41
N LEU A 250 -3.81 -11.61 -42.54
CA LEU A 250 -5.24 -11.56 -42.83
C LEU A 250 -5.56 -10.61 -43.99
N LYS A 251 -4.93 -9.44 -44.06
CA LYS A 251 -5.07 -8.54 -45.22
C LYS A 251 -4.62 -9.19 -46.53
N ALA A 252 -3.56 -9.98 -46.49
CA ALA A 252 -3.11 -10.72 -47.67
C ALA A 252 -4.11 -11.83 -48.05
N THR A 253 -4.71 -12.51 -47.06
CA THR A 253 -5.81 -13.47 -47.27
C THR A 253 -6.99 -12.82 -47.99
N VAL A 254 -7.51 -11.71 -47.45
CA VAL A 254 -8.64 -10.97 -48.05
C VAL A 254 -8.34 -10.59 -49.50
N SER A 255 -7.15 -10.06 -49.77
CA SER A 255 -6.75 -9.71 -51.14
C SER A 255 -6.71 -10.91 -52.09
N MET A 256 -6.32 -12.11 -51.62
CA MET A 256 -6.35 -13.34 -52.41
C MET A 256 -7.78 -13.80 -52.68
N ILE A 257 -8.68 -13.66 -51.69
CA ILE A 257 -10.10 -14.00 -51.82
C ILE A 257 -10.76 -13.11 -52.87
N GLU A 258 -10.67 -11.78 -52.73
CA GLU A 258 -11.25 -10.80 -53.67
C GLU A 258 -10.75 -11.04 -55.11
N SER A 259 -9.45 -11.32 -55.23
CA SER A 259 -8.80 -11.59 -56.49
C SER A 259 -9.24 -12.92 -57.12
N ALA A 260 -9.66 -13.91 -56.33
CA ALA A 260 -10.22 -15.16 -56.81
C ALA A 260 -11.68 -15.00 -57.22
N GLN A 261 -12.50 -14.32 -56.40
CA GLN A 261 -13.89 -14.01 -56.71
C GLN A 261 -14.03 -13.22 -58.02
N THR A 262 -13.16 -12.24 -58.24
CA THR A 262 -13.14 -11.47 -59.50
C THR A 262 -12.90 -12.39 -60.71
N MET A 263 -12.03 -13.39 -60.57
CA MET A 263 -11.77 -14.35 -61.66
C MET A 263 -12.96 -15.27 -61.93
N LEU A 264 -13.71 -15.65 -60.91
CA LEU A 264 -14.92 -16.47 -61.04
C LEU A 264 -16.10 -15.67 -61.62
N SER A 265 -16.08 -14.35 -61.45
CA SER A 265 -17.14 -13.44 -61.93
C SER A 265 -16.93 -12.97 -63.39
N GLU A 266 -15.73 -13.13 -63.95
CA GLU A 266 -15.33 -12.59 -65.27
C GLU A 266 -15.31 -13.65 -66.40
N GLU A 267 -15.74 -14.89 -66.16
CA GLU A 267 -15.92 -15.95 -67.19
C GLU A 267 -17.40 -16.14 -67.58
#